data_AF-A0AAE0XEQ0-F1
#
_entry.id   AF-A0AAE0XEQ0-F1
#
_cell.length_a   1.000
_cell.length_b   1.000
_cell.length_c   1.000
_cell.angle_alpha   90.00
_cell.angle_beta   90.00
_cell.angle_gamma   90.00
#
_symmetry.space_group_name_H-M   'P 1'
#
loop_
_entity.id
_entity.type
_entity.pdbx_description
1 polymer ?
#
loop_
_entity_poly.entity_id
_entity_poly.type
_entity_poly.pdbx_seq_one_letter_code
_entity_poly.pdbx_strand_id
1 'polypeptide(L)'
;MFVLNPEILIMQEAENEPLPSHTYSDLSRAHPLQEAHAKCYLAGNARFSTYGHLPLESHMEFIDNSQVEFSQVEPSVGEPLEPCWEKSVGRSKHNYELCP
;
A
#
# COMPACT_ATOMS: atom_id res chain seq x y z
N MET A 1 -15.74 -17.93 -0.03
CA MET A 1 -15.94 -17.79 -1.48
C MET A 1 -16.16 -16.31 -1.75
N PHE A 2 -15.11 -15.55 -2.03
CA PHE A 2 -15.25 -14.13 -2.35
C PHE A 2 -15.67 -14.04 -3.81
N VAL A 3 -16.80 -13.38 -4.08
CA VAL A 3 -17.25 -13.06 -5.43
C VAL A 3 -16.19 -12.14 -6.02
N LEU A 4 -15.35 -12.66 -6.92
CA LEU A 4 -14.40 -11.85 -7.67
C LEU A 4 -15.17 -11.20 -8.81
N ASN A 5 -15.42 -9.89 -8.70
CA ASN A 5 -15.83 -9.08 -9.84
C ASN A 5 -14.70 -9.18 -10.89
N PRO A 6 -14.97 -9.61 -12.14
CA PRO A 6 -13.96 -9.73 -13.18
C PRO A 6 -13.21 -8.41 -13.45
N GLU A 7 -13.85 -7.26 -13.23
CA GLU A 7 -13.21 -5.95 -13.35
C GLU A 7 -12.09 -5.77 -12.31
N ILE A 8 -12.31 -6.23 -11.06
CA ILE A 8 -11.30 -6.17 -9.99
C ILE A 8 -10.12 -7.08 -10.34
N LEU A 9 -10.38 -8.26 -10.92
CA LEU A 9 -9.34 -9.17 -11.33
C LEU A 9 -8.47 -8.60 -12.46
N ILE A 10 -9.11 -7.96 -13.45
CA ILE A 10 -8.40 -7.30 -14.55
C ILE A 10 -7.56 -6.13 -14.04
N MET A 11 -8.09 -5.33 -13.10
CA MET A 11 -7.35 -4.23 -12.49
C MET A 11 -6.14 -4.71 -11.69
N GLN A 12 -6.30 -5.80 -10.91
CA GLN A 12 -5.19 -6.39 -10.17
C GLN A 12 -4.09 -6.90 -11.11
N GLU A 13 -4.46 -7.58 -12.20
CA GLU A 13 -3.47 -8.05 -13.19
C GLU A 13 -2.75 -6.87 -13.87
N ALA A 14 -3.51 -5.83 -14.22
CA ALA A 14 -2.98 -4.62 -14.83
C ALA A 14 -2.08 -3.80 -13.89
N GLU A 15 -2.13 -4.02 -12.58
CA GLU A 15 -1.24 -3.42 -11.58
C GLU A 15 0.00 -4.32 -11.32
N ASN A 16 -0.21 -5.63 -11.24
CA ASN A 16 0.84 -6.60 -10.96
C ASN A 16 1.85 -6.75 -12.12
N GLU A 17 1.39 -6.75 -13.37
CA GLU A 17 2.26 -6.91 -14.55
C GLU A 17 3.25 -5.75 -14.76
N PRO A 18 2.84 -4.46 -14.69
CA PRO A 18 3.75 -3.34 -14.90
C PRO A 18 4.71 -3.09 -13.74
N LEU A 19 4.33 -3.48 -12.51
CA LEU A 19 5.08 -3.19 -11.29
C LEU A 19 5.57 -4.46 -10.55
N PRO A 20 6.30 -5.38 -11.22
CA PRO A 20 6.66 -6.68 -10.66
C PRO A 20 7.75 -6.63 -9.59
N SER A 21 8.41 -5.47 -9.44
CA SER A 21 9.61 -5.36 -8.61
C SER A 21 9.31 -5.09 -7.13
N HIS A 22 8.05 -4.84 -6.75
CA HIS A 22 7.69 -4.42 -5.40
C HIS A 22 6.26 -4.82 -4.98
N THR A 23 5.83 -4.37 -3.80
CA THR A 23 4.53 -4.65 -3.12
C THR A 23 3.29 -4.46 -4.01
N TYR A 24 3.39 -3.76 -5.14
CA TYR A 24 2.32 -3.62 -6.13
C TYR A 24 1.98 -4.93 -6.85
N SER A 25 2.94 -5.86 -6.98
CA SER A 25 2.67 -7.20 -7.54
C SER A 25 2.27 -8.25 -6.51
N ASP A 26 2.43 -7.94 -5.22
CA ASP A 26 2.03 -8.83 -4.13
C ASP A 26 0.57 -8.59 -3.76
N LEU A 27 -0.19 -9.69 -3.57
CA LEU A 27 -1.48 -9.60 -2.91
C LEU A 27 -1.24 -9.10 -1.47
N SER A 28 -1.46 -7.81 -1.25
CA SER A 28 -1.24 -7.04 0.00
C SER A 28 -1.81 -7.64 1.29
N ARG A 29 -2.50 -8.77 1.19
CA ARG A 29 -3.25 -9.44 2.24
C ARG A 29 -2.51 -10.59 2.92
N ALA A 30 -1.30 -10.95 2.50
CA ALA A 30 -0.64 -12.20 2.91
C ALA A 30 0.27 -12.10 4.17
N HIS A 31 0.54 -10.92 4.71
CA HIS A 31 1.40 -10.79 5.89
C HIS A 31 0.65 -11.03 7.23
N PRO A 32 1.31 -11.62 8.25
CA PRO A 32 0.73 -11.73 9.59
C PRO A 32 0.30 -10.36 10.14
N LEU A 33 -0.94 -10.27 10.63
CA LEU A 33 -1.55 -9.00 11.04
C LEU A 33 -0.73 -8.20 12.06
N GLN A 34 -0.07 -8.88 13.01
CA GLN A 34 0.74 -8.22 14.04
C GLN A 34 2.04 -7.62 13.50
N GLU A 35 2.71 -8.32 12.58
CA GLU A 35 3.96 -7.83 11.98
C GLU A 35 3.71 -6.66 11.02
N ALA A 36 2.61 -6.74 10.27
CA ALA A 36 2.18 -5.63 9.40
C ALA A 36 1.83 -4.39 10.24
N HIS A 37 1.13 -4.56 11.36
CA HIS A 37 0.79 -3.46 12.26
C HIS A 37 2.05 -2.77 12.82
N ALA A 38 3.01 -3.55 13.32
CA ALA A 38 4.24 -3.01 13.89
C ALA A 38 5.12 -2.26 12.87
N LYS A 39 5.08 -2.65 11.59
CA LYS A 39 5.87 -2.01 10.52
C LYS A 39 5.18 -0.76 9.95
N CYS A 40 3.88 -0.80 9.73
CA CYS A 40 3.18 0.25 8.99
C CYS A 40 2.62 1.38 9.86
N TYR A 41 2.26 1.10 11.13
CA TYR A 41 1.55 2.05 12.01
C TYR A 41 2.47 2.79 12.98
N LEU A 42 3.76 2.93 12.65
CA LEU A 42 4.66 3.81 13.38
C LEU A 42 4.28 5.27 13.11
N ALA A 43 4.27 6.10 14.16
CA ALA A 43 3.95 7.53 14.05
C ALA A 43 4.84 8.25 13.02
N GLY A 44 6.12 7.87 12.92
CA GLY A 44 7.07 8.41 11.93
C GLY A 44 6.76 8.05 10.46
N ASN A 45 5.92 7.04 10.21
CA ASN A 45 5.45 6.67 8.87
C ASN A 45 4.06 7.27 8.55
N ALA A 46 3.39 7.87 9.53
CA ALA A 46 2.03 8.36 9.38
C ALA A 46 1.99 9.74 8.71
N ARG A 47 0.91 10.00 7.97
CA ARG A 47 0.58 11.34 7.44
C ARG A 47 -0.77 11.76 7.99
N PHE A 48 -0.81 12.85 8.75
CA PHE A 48 -2.05 13.42 9.28
C PHE A 48 -2.63 14.41 8.28
N SER A 49 -3.94 14.35 8.06
CA SER A 49 -4.66 15.29 7.20
C SER A 49 -5.91 15.76 7.91
N THR A 50 -6.10 17.07 7.99
CA THR A 50 -7.29 17.71 8.56
C THR A 50 -7.95 18.58 7.51
N TYR A 51 -9.27 18.63 7.48
CA TYR A 51 -10.03 19.46 6.54
C TYR A 51 -11.29 20.00 7.21
N GLY A 52 -11.64 21.25 6.90
CA GLY A 52 -12.85 21.90 7.39
C GLY A 52 -12.59 23.28 7.96
N HIS A 53 -13.51 23.72 8.82
CA HIS A 53 -13.51 25.06 9.43
C HIS A 53 -13.07 25.06 10.90
N LEU A 54 -12.71 23.89 11.44
CA LEU A 54 -12.26 23.77 12.82
C LEU A 54 -10.84 24.36 12.96
N PRO A 55 -10.50 24.95 14.12
CA PRO A 55 -9.16 25.45 14.38
C PRO A 55 -8.13 24.32 14.29
N LEU A 56 -7.03 24.55 13.57
CA LEU A 56 -5.97 23.56 13.39
C LEU A 56 -5.18 23.34 14.70
N GLU A 57 -5.11 24.36 15.54
CA GLU A 57 -4.30 24.39 16.76
C GLU A 57 -4.70 23.28 17.73
N SER A 58 -6.00 23.03 17.91
CA SER A 58 -6.50 21.96 18.77
C SER A 58 -6.15 20.57 18.23
N HIS A 59 -6.10 20.40 16.91
CA HIS A 59 -5.69 19.16 16.28
C HIS A 59 -4.19 18.91 16.46
N MET A 60 -3.37 19.95 16.34
CA MET A 60 -1.92 19.85 16.56
C MET A 60 -1.59 19.51 18.01
N GLU A 61 -2.21 20.21 18.98
CA GLU A 61 -2.01 19.92 20.40
C GLU A 61 -2.42 18.49 20.76
N PHE A 62 -3.54 18.00 20.21
CA PHE A 62 -3.95 16.62 20.39
C PHE A 62 -2.94 15.62 19.81
N ILE A 63 -2.47 15.86 18.59
CA ILE A 63 -1.51 14.98 17.93
C ILE A 63 -0.20 14.95 18.73
N ASP A 64 0.35 16.12 19.08
CA ASP A 64 1.60 16.22 19.84
C ASP A 64 1.50 15.48 21.18
N ASN A 65 0.41 15.68 21.93
CA ASN A 65 0.19 15.01 23.21
C ASN A 65 0.02 13.48 23.07
N SER A 66 -0.59 13.01 21.97
CA SER A 66 -0.77 11.58 21.72
C SER A 66 0.50 10.88 21.24
N GLN A 67 1.48 11.63 20.72
CA GLN A 67 2.71 11.08 20.14
C GLN A 67 3.90 11.01 21.11
N VAL A 68 3.77 11.57 22.33
CA VAL A 68 4.85 11.62 23.34
C VAL A 68 5.44 10.25 23.66
N GLU A 69 4.69 9.16 23.46
CA GLU A 69 5.13 7.79 23.74
C GLU A 69 6.01 7.17 22.64
N PHE A 70 6.11 7.79 21.47
CA PHE A 70 6.84 7.21 20.33
C PHE A 70 8.23 7.85 20.17
N SER A 71 9.25 7.01 20.04
CA SER A 71 10.59 7.46 19.64
C SER A 71 10.64 7.76 18.15
N GLN A 72 11.40 8.76 17.74
CA GLN A 72 11.66 9.02 16.32
C GLN A 72 12.43 7.83 15.72
N VAL A 73 11.79 7.12 14.79
CA VAL A 73 12.38 6.00 14.06
C VAL A 73 12.30 6.33 12.58
N GLU A 74 13.40 6.16 11.85
CA GLU A 74 13.41 6.23 10.39
C GLU A 74 12.56 5.09 9.83
N PRO A 75 11.42 5.37 9.16
CA PRO A 75 10.58 4.33 8.62
C PRO A 75 11.33 3.61 7.49
N SER A 76 11.46 2.28 7.59
CA SER A 76 12.06 1.44 6.54
C SER A 76 11.12 1.17 5.36
N VAL A 77 10.00 1.88 5.28
CA VAL A 77 8.94 1.72 4.27
C VAL A 77 9.12 2.75 3.16
N GLY A 78 10.25 2.66 2.46
CA GLY A 78 10.47 3.42 1.22
C GLY A 78 10.14 2.52 0.02
N GLU A 79 9.17 2.92 -0.80
CA GLU A 79 8.92 2.24 -2.07
C GLU A 79 10.10 2.51 -3.02
N PRO A 80 10.81 1.47 -3.50
CA PRO A 80 11.87 1.63 -4.47
C PRO A 80 11.28 2.07 -5.80
N LEU A 81 12.05 2.85 -6.57
CA LEU A 81 11.64 3.26 -7.91
C LEU A 81 11.66 2.04 -8.85
N GLU A 82 10.54 1.82 -9.53
CA GLU A 82 10.43 0.84 -10.60
C GLU A 82 11.46 1.15 -11.71
N PRO A 83 12.34 0.20 -12.08
CA PRO A 83 13.21 0.39 -13.22
C PRO A 83 12.39 0.45 -14.52
N CYS A 84 12.67 1.43 -15.37
CA CYS A 84 12.02 1.54 -16.67
C CYS A 84 12.35 0.32 -17.54
N TRP A 85 11.34 -0.23 -18.23
CA TRP A 85 11.51 -1.40 -19.09
C TRP A 85 12.39 -1.09 -20.31
N GLU A 86 13.54 -1.75 -20.39
CA GLU A 86 14.46 -1.62 -21.52
C GLU A 86 13.97 -2.32 -22.80
N LYS A 87 12.99 -3.23 -22.67
CA LYS A 87 12.39 -4.01 -23.77
C LYS A 87 10.89 -4.16 -23.54
N SER A 88 10.12 -4.28 -24.62
CA SER A 88 8.69 -4.62 -24.52
C SER A 88 8.53 -5.98 -23.84
N VAL A 89 7.96 -6.01 -22.64
CA VAL A 89 7.57 -7.26 -21.97
C VAL A 89 6.37 -7.81 -22.74
N GLY A 90 6.58 -8.89 -23.50
CA GLY A 90 5.50 -9.56 -24.21
C GLY A 90 4.54 -10.18 -23.19
N ARG A 91 3.22 -9.99 -23.37
CA ARG A 91 2.18 -10.63 -22.54
C ARG A 91 2.51 -12.10 -22.31
N SER A 92 2.67 -12.48 -21.04
CA SER A 92 2.59 -13.88 -20.64
C SER A 92 1.20 -14.38 -21.05
N LYS A 93 1.13 -15.39 -21.91
CA LYS A 93 -0.14 -15.98 -22.34
C LYS A 93 -0.70 -16.81 -21.18
N HIS A 94 -1.36 -16.17 -20.23
CA HIS A 94 -2.18 -16.89 -19.27
C HIS A 94 -3.51 -17.27 -19.94
N ASN A 95 -3.60 -18.55 -20.33
CA ASN A 95 -4.84 -19.17 -20.76
C ASN A 95 -5.73 -19.34 -19.54
N TYR A 96 -6.64 -18.39 -19.29
CA TYR A 96 -7.76 -18.64 -18.41
C TYR A 96 -8.77 -19.46 -19.21
N GLU A 97 -8.90 -20.75 -18.91
CA GLU A 97 -10.10 -21.49 -19.30
C GLU A 97 -11.28 -20.79 -18.63
N LEU A 98 -12.08 -20.10 -19.44
CA LEU A 98 -13.37 -19.58 -19.01
C LEU A 98 -14.20 -20.79 -18.57
N CYS A 99 -14.44 -20.92 -17.26
CA CYS A 99 -15.41 -21.88 -16.77
C CYS A 99 -16.77 -21.61 -17.43
N PRO A 100 -17.53 -22.67 -17.77
CA PRO A 100 -18.75 -22.60 -18.58
C PRO A 100 -19.89 -21.80 -17.94
#